data_AF-A0A453RSW4-F1
#
_entry.id   AF-A0A453RSW4-F1
#
_cell.length_a   1.000
_cell.length_b   1.000
_cell.length_c   1.000
_cell.angle_alpha   90.00
_cell.angle_beta   90.00
_cell.angle_gamma   90.00
#
_symmetry.space_group_name_H-M   'P 1'
#
loop_
_entity.id
_entity.type
_entity.pdbx_description
1 polymer ?
#
loop_
_entity_poly.entity_id
_entity_poly.type
_entity_poly.pdbx_seq_one_letter_code
_entity_poly.pdbx_strand_id
1 'polypeptide(L)'
;FTNQVTRSSNFQDFYPYAFRYCLTEDKKKCIEIPVACELLNLVLSLQFRPQVEKLINYLKHQNEYKVINMDQWMGFLRFCNEINFPSLDNYDADQAWPLILDNFVEWLRASEN
;
A
#
# COMPACT_ATOMS: atom_id res chain seq x y z
N PHE A 1 7.24 -13.18 -30.71
CA PHE A 1 6.87 -12.18 -29.68
C PHE A 1 5.63 -12.68 -28.96
N THR A 2 5.52 -12.41 -27.66
CA THR A 2 4.42 -12.73 -26.71
C THR A 2 4.44 -14.14 -26.09
N ASN A 3 4.96 -14.25 -24.85
CA ASN A 3 4.50 -15.20 -23.80
C ASN A 3 5.46 -15.26 -22.59
N GLN A 4 5.78 -14.14 -21.93
CA GLN A 4 6.47 -14.21 -20.62
C GLN A 4 6.09 -13.06 -19.67
N VAL A 5 4.82 -12.90 -19.30
CA VAL A 5 4.49 -12.16 -18.07
C VAL A 5 3.18 -12.66 -17.42
N THR A 6 3.02 -13.98 -17.27
CA THR A 6 1.93 -14.56 -16.48
C THR A 6 2.51 -15.61 -15.55
N ARG A 7 3.33 -15.15 -14.61
CA ARG A 7 3.68 -15.92 -13.42
C ARG A 7 3.46 -15.05 -12.21
N SER A 8 2.67 -15.53 -11.27
CA SER A 8 2.33 -14.92 -9.99
C SER A 8 3.55 -14.54 -9.13
N SER A 9 4.76 -14.97 -9.52
CA SER A 9 6.04 -14.55 -8.95
C SER A 9 6.48 -13.15 -9.36
N ASN A 10 6.03 -12.62 -10.51
CA ASN A 10 6.52 -11.35 -11.04
C ASN A 10 5.96 -10.13 -10.29
N PHE A 11 4.81 -10.25 -9.63
CA PHE A 11 4.16 -9.09 -8.99
C PHE A 11 4.87 -8.67 -7.71
N GLN A 12 5.38 -9.64 -6.93
CA GLN A 12 6.18 -9.36 -5.74
C GLN A 12 7.53 -8.71 -6.07
N ASP A 13 8.08 -8.92 -7.27
CA ASP A 13 9.28 -8.24 -7.75
C ASP A 13 8.96 -6.90 -8.44
N PHE A 14 7.80 -6.81 -9.11
CA PHE A 14 7.35 -5.61 -9.81
C PHE A 14 6.92 -4.50 -8.85
N TYR A 15 6.19 -4.83 -7.79
CA TYR A 15 5.70 -3.86 -6.82
C TYR A 15 6.82 -3.04 -6.12
N PRO A 16 7.90 -3.65 -5.60
CA PRO A 16 9.04 -2.92 -5.08
C PRO A 16 9.81 -2.17 -6.18
N TYR A 17 9.83 -2.69 -7.41
CA TYR A 17 10.43 -2.01 -8.56
C TYR A 17 9.68 -0.73 -8.93
N ALA A 18 8.35 -0.75 -8.93
CA ALA A 18 7.51 0.41 -9.21
C ALA A 18 7.79 1.56 -8.21
N PHE A 19 7.96 1.23 -6.93
CA PHE A 19 8.38 2.20 -5.93
C PHE A 19 9.76 2.79 -6.22
N ARG A 20 10.74 1.93 -6.54
CA ARG A 20 12.10 2.37 -6.91
C ARG A 20 12.10 3.24 -8.15
N TYR A 21 11.24 2.96 -9.12
CA TYR A 21 11.10 3.76 -10.32
C TYR A 21 10.63 5.20 -10.01
N CYS A 22 9.78 5.37 -8.99
CA CYS A 22 9.36 6.69 -8.52
C CYS A 22 10.42 7.43 -7.70
N LEU A 23 11.53 6.79 -7.31
CA LEU A 23 12.67 7.46 -6.68
C LEU A 23 13.45 8.20 -7.77
N THR A 24 13.04 9.44 -8.06
CA THR A 24 13.64 10.30 -9.10
C THR A 24 15.04 10.80 -8.77
N GLU A 25 15.55 10.55 -7.56
CA GLU A 25 16.90 10.92 -7.13
C GLU A 25 17.58 9.77 -6.38
N ASP A 26 18.83 9.48 -6.75
CA ASP A 26 19.70 8.41 -6.23
C ASP A 26 19.84 8.35 -4.69
N LYS A 27 19.47 9.43 -3.99
CA LYS A 27 19.57 9.55 -2.53
C LYS A 27 18.24 9.44 -1.78
N LYS A 28 17.09 9.51 -2.48
CA LYS A 28 15.78 9.46 -1.82
C LYS A 28 15.40 8.00 -1.58
N LYS A 29 15.09 7.66 -0.33
CA LYS A 29 14.61 6.32 0.08
C LYS A 29 13.09 6.30 0.35
N CYS A 30 12.43 7.42 0.10
CA CYS A 30 11.01 7.63 0.34
C CYS A 30 10.39 8.40 -0.82
N ILE A 31 9.10 8.15 -1.09
CA ILE A 31 8.29 8.91 -2.04
C ILE A 31 7.28 9.76 -1.28
N GLU A 32 6.84 10.86 -1.87
CA GLU A 32 5.81 11.72 -1.27
C GLU A 32 4.44 11.02 -1.31
N ILE A 33 3.58 11.32 -0.33
CA ILE A 33 2.23 10.75 -0.23
C ILE A 33 1.43 10.88 -1.54
N PRO A 34 1.39 12.03 -2.24
CA PRO A 34 0.66 12.13 -3.50
C PRO A 34 1.16 11.14 -4.57
N VAL A 35 2.47 10.93 -4.65
CA VAL A 35 3.09 9.97 -5.58
C VAL A 35 2.75 8.54 -5.17
N ALA A 36 2.82 8.23 -3.86
CA ALA A 36 2.43 6.92 -3.34
C ALA A 36 0.97 6.59 -3.66
N CYS A 37 0.06 7.54 -3.50
CA CYS A 37 -1.36 7.36 -3.79
C CYS A 37 -1.61 7.01 -5.26
N GLU A 38 -1.01 7.77 -6.19
CA GLU A 38 -1.13 7.51 -7.63
C GLU A 38 -0.53 6.14 -7.99
N LEU A 39 0.62 5.79 -7.41
CA LEU A 39 1.28 4.52 -7.66
C LEU A 39 0.46 3.33 -7.12
N LEU A 40 -0.09 3.44 -5.90
CA LEU A 40 -0.97 2.42 -5.31
C LEU A 40 -2.19 2.19 -6.20
N ASN A 41 -2.80 3.29 -6.66
CA ASN A 41 -3.92 3.22 -7.58
C ASN A 41 -3.50 2.52 -8.87
N LEU A 42 -2.33 2.82 -9.43
CA LEU A 42 -1.88 2.21 -10.67
C LEU A 42 -1.62 0.71 -10.54
N VAL A 43 -0.94 0.28 -9.47
CA VAL A 43 -0.42 -1.09 -9.35
C VAL A 43 -1.36 -2.05 -8.62
N LEU A 44 -2.19 -1.57 -7.68
CA LEU A 44 -3.07 -2.41 -6.86
C LEU A 44 -4.57 -2.28 -7.18
N SER A 45 -5.03 -1.19 -7.82
CA SER A 45 -6.48 -1.01 -8.06
C SER A 45 -7.11 -2.08 -8.96
N LEU A 46 -6.30 -2.76 -9.78
CA LEU A 46 -6.77 -3.84 -10.65
C LEU A 46 -7.20 -5.09 -9.86
N GLN A 47 -6.61 -5.34 -8.70
CA GLN A 47 -6.88 -6.52 -7.88
C GLN A 47 -7.61 -6.19 -6.57
N PHE A 48 -7.31 -5.03 -5.99
CA PHE A 48 -7.68 -4.67 -4.62
C PHE A 48 -8.40 -3.31 -4.56
N ARG A 49 -9.20 -2.97 -5.58
CA ARG A 49 -9.84 -1.65 -5.71
C ARG A 49 -10.43 -1.09 -4.40
N PRO A 50 -11.33 -1.79 -3.67
CA PRO A 50 -11.99 -1.19 -2.51
C PRO A 50 -11.03 -0.93 -1.33
N GLN A 51 -10.04 -1.81 -1.13
CA GLN A 51 -8.99 -1.62 -0.12
C GLN A 51 -8.10 -0.43 -0.47
N VAL A 52 -7.67 -0.35 -1.74
CA VAL A 52 -6.78 0.69 -2.26
C VAL A 52 -7.46 2.06 -2.22
N GLU A 53 -8.72 2.17 -2.60
CA GLU A 53 -9.48 3.42 -2.53
C GLU A 53 -9.55 3.94 -1.08
N LYS A 54 -9.84 3.07 -0.12
CA LYS A 54 -9.85 3.43 1.30
C LYS A 54 -8.47 3.83 1.80
N LEU A 55 -7.43 3.10 1.43
CA LEU A 55 -6.05 3.38 1.83
C LEU A 55 -5.57 4.72 1.25
N ILE A 56 -5.83 4.99 -0.03
CA ILE A 56 -5.56 6.30 -0.66
C ILE A 56 -6.34 7.41 0.05
N ASN A 57 -7.60 7.16 0.39
CA ASN A 57 -8.41 8.16 1.09
C ASN A 57 -7.79 8.48 2.45
N TYR A 58 -7.41 7.47 3.23
CA TYR A 58 -6.71 7.65 4.49
C TYR A 58 -5.39 8.41 4.31
N LEU A 59 -4.55 8.01 3.35
CA LEU A 59 -3.28 8.68 3.06
C LEU A 59 -3.44 10.17 2.73
N LYS A 60 -4.55 10.55 2.07
CA LYS A 60 -4.91 11.95 1.78
C LYS A 60 -5.47 12.71 2.99
N HIS A 61 -6.10 12.02 3.94
CA HIS A 61 -6.69 12.64 5.14
C HIS A 61 -5.66 12.80 6.28
N GLN A 62 -4.76 11.84 6.44
CA GLN A 62 -3.73 11.88 7.46
C GLN A 62 -2.68 12.96 7.12
N ASN A 63 -2.18 13.67 8.13
CA ASN A 63 -1.14 14.70 7.98
C ASN A 63 0.15 14.38 8.76
N GLU A 64 0.19 13.21 9.42
CA GLU A 64 1.32 12.78 10.24
C GLU A 64 2.50 12.34 9.37
N TYR A 65 2.21 11.60 8.30
CA TYR A 65 3.18 11.09 7.35
C TYR A 65 3.17 11.96 6.10
N LYS A 66 4.34 12.53 5.75
CA LYS A 66 4.53 13.29 4.50
C LYS A 66 5.15 12.46 3.39
N VAL A 67 5.78 11.35 3.76
CA VAL A 67 6.50 10.46 2.85
C VAL A 67 6.26 9.01 3.24
N ILE A 68 6.33 8.13 2.25
CA ILE A 68 6.24 6.68 2.37
C ILE A 68 7.61 6.09 2.05
N ASN A 69 8.11 5.22 2.93
CA ASN A 69 9.33 4.46 2.70
C ASN A 69 9.03 3.07 2.11
N MET A 70 10.08 2.35 1.74
CA MET A 70 9.97 1.01 1.16
C MET A 70 9.28 -0.01 2.08
N ASP A 71 9.52 0.07 3.38
CA ASP A 71 8.97 -0.85 4.38
C ASP A 71 7.44 -0.68 4.49
N GLN A 72 6.98 0.55 4.63
CA GLN A 72 5.56 0.92 4.61
C GLN A 72 4.90 0.51 3.29
N TRP A 73 5.58 0.76 2.17
CA TRP A 73 5.10 0.40 0.84
C TRP A 73 4.84 -1.11 0.72
N MET A 74 5.82 -1.94 1.12
CA MET A 74 5.69 -3.39 1.15
C MET A 74 4.64 -3.85 2.15
N GLY A 75 4.50 -3.13 3.27
CA GLY A 75 3.42 -3.32 4.24
C GLY A 75 2.04 -3.20 3.60
N PHE A 76 1.80 -2.20 2.74
CA PHE A 76 0.52 -2.04 2.04
C PHE A 76 0.18 -3.24 1.15
N LEU A 77 1.15 -3.76 0.41
CA LEU A 77 0.94 -4.97 -0.40
C LEU A 77 0.63 -6.18 0.47
N ARG A 78 1.37 -6.35 1.56
CA ARG A 78 1.10 -7.44 2.52
C ARG A 78 -0.29 -7.30 3.11
N PHE A 79 -0.70 -6.10 3.49
CA PHE A 79 -2.03 -5.81 4.02
C PHE A 79 -3.11 -6.21 3.01
N CYS A 80 -3.01 -5.81 1.75
CA CYS A 80 -3.99 -6.18 0.72
C CYS A 80 -4.08 -7.70 0.47
N ASN A 81 -2.97 -8.44 0.64
CA ASN A 81 -2.95 -9.89 0.43
C ASN A 81 -3.36 -10.70 1.66
N GLU A 82 -2.93 -10.28 2.85
CA GLU A 82 -3.12 -11.04 4.09
C GLU A 82 -4.41 -10.66 4.79
N ILE A 83 -4.89 -9.41 4.68
CA ILE A 83 -6.03 -8.92 5.45
C ILE A 83 -7.35 -9.01 4.67
N ASN A 84 -8.36 -9.57 5.32
CA ASN A 84 -9.71 -9.69 4.81
C ASN A 84 -10.37 -8.32 4.78
N PHE A 85 -10.89 -7.92 3.63
CA PHE A 85 -11.66 -6.68 3.48
C PHE A 85 -13.06 -6.99 2.94
N PRO A 86 -14.12 -6.36 3.48
CA PRO A 86 -14.13 -5.22 4.42
C PRO A 86 -14.05 -5.59 5.91
N SER A 87 -14.14 -6.86 6.28
CA SER A 87 -14.35 -7.27 7.68
C SER A 87 -13.18 -7.00 8.63
N LEU A 88 -11.93 -6.98 8.14
CA LEU A 88 -10.70 -6.78 8.94
C LEU A 88 -10.62 -7.71 10.17
N ASP A 89 -11.27 -8.87 10.10
CA ASP A 89 -11.44 -9.82 11.20
C ASP A 89 -10.14 -10.51 11.59
N ASN A 90 -9.25 -10.66 10.60
CA ASN A 90 -7.94 -11.28 10.76
C ASN A 90 -6.82 -10.25 10.96
N TYR A 91 -7.16 -8.96 11.14
CA TYR A 91 -6.19 -7.93 11.47
C TYR A 91 -5.80 -8.00 12.95
N ASP A 92 -4.50 -8.14 13.20
CA ASP A 92 -3.90 -8.18 14.52
C ASP A 92 -2.84 -7.08 14.66
N ALA A 93 -3.07 -6.14 15.57
CA ALA A 93 -2.19 -5.00 15.83
C ALA A 93 -0.91 -5.40 16.60
N ASP A 94 -0.87 -6.58 17.20
CA ASP A 94 0.34 -7.12 17.83
C ASP A 94 1.34 -7.69 16.81
N GLN A 95 0.93 -7.81 15.53
CA GLN A 95 1.84 -8.17 14.44
C GLN A 95 2.74 -6.99 14.06
N ALA A 96 3.86 -7.28 13.38
CA ALA A 96 4.83 -6.28 12.94
C ALA A 96 4.34 -5.46 11.73
N TRP A 97 3.15 -4.85 11.84
CA TRP A 97 2.65 -3.90 10.87
C TRP A 97 3.30 -2.53 11.06
N PRO A 98 3.52 -1.77 9.98
CA PRO A 98 3.85 -0.36 10.06
C PRO A 98 2.74 0.42 10.79
N LEU A 99 3.11 1.34 11.69
CA LEU A 99 2.15 2.18 12.44
C LEU A 99 1.14 2.92 11.54
N ILE A 100 1.52 3.24 10.31
CA ILE A 100 0.60 3.87 9.35
C ILE A 100 -0.57 2.95 8.97
N LEU A 101 -0.37 1.63 8.98
CA LEU A 101 -1.42 0.63 8.77
C LEU A 101 -2.28 0.43 10.01
N ASP A 102 -1.70 0.45 11.21
CA ASP A 102 -2.47 0.46 12.47
C ASP A 102 -3.42 1.64 12.51
N ASN A 103 -2.89 2.85 12.27
CA ASN A 103 -3.67 4.08 12.23
C ASN A 103 -4.74 4.04 11.12
N PHE A 104 -4.45 3.39 9.98
CA PHE A 104 -5.41 3.20 8.89
C PHE A 104 -6.58 2.31 9.31
N VAL A 105 -6.31 1.18 9.98
CA VAL A 105 -7.35 0.26 10.46
C VAL A 105 -8.21 0.92 11.54
N GLU A 106 -7.59 1.66 12.45
CA GLU A 106 -8.32 2.45 13.45
C GLU A 106 -9.23 3.48 12.78
N TRP A 107 -8.71 4.23 11.80
CA TRP A 107 -9.48 5.20 11.03
C TRP A 107 -10.65 4.54 10.27
N LEU A 108 -10.44 3.36 9.69
CA LEU A 108 -11.49 2.61 9.02
C LEU A 108 -12.62 2.22 9.97
N ARG A 109 -12.28 1.63 11.12
CA ARG A 109 -13.25 1.22 12.16
C ARG A 109 -13.99 2.42 12.75
N ALA A 110 -13.34 3.58 12.87
CA ALA A 110 -13.98 4.82 13.29
C ALA A 110 -14.93 5.38 12.23
N SER A 111 -14.63 5.18 10.93
CA SER A 111 -15.48 5.67 9.83
C SER A 111 -16.74 4.83 9.57
N GLU A 112 -16.79 3.60 10.09
CA GLU A 112 -17.94 2.69 9.98
C GLU A 112 -18.91 2.76 11.19
N ASN A 113 -18.64 3.63 12.18
CA ASN A 113 -19.57 3.99 13.26
C ASN A 113 -20.32 5.28 12.94
#